data_AF-A0A327K5U7-F1
#
_entry.id   AF-A0A327K5U7-F1
#
_cell.length_a   1.000
_cell.length_b   1.000
_cell.length_c   1.000
_cell.angle_alpha   90.00
_cell.angle_beta   90.00
_cell.angle_gamma   90.00
#
_symmetry.space_group_name_H-M   'P 1'
#
loop_
_entity.id
_entity.type
_entity.pdbx_description
1 polymer ?
#
loop_
_entity_poly.entity_id
_entity_poly.type
_entity_poly.pdbx_seq_one_letter_code
_entity_poly.pdbx_strand_id
1 'polypeptide(L)'
;MDINPDRLGKVAIIAAISSREEEEVFKQYIAASTRLKLGITFVSGIRTDVTKTFVKSLVACALQSHIIHHHHNEIHAVIHAGLECLKGVSSDVAAES
;
A
#
# COMPACT_ATOMS: atom_id res chain seq x y z
N MET A 1 7.35 -23.32 18.00
CA MET A 1 7.45 -21.90 17.60
C MET A 1 6.28 -21.65 16.66
N ASP A 2 5.17 -21.15 17.20
CA ASP A 2 4.00 -20.81 16.39
C ASP A 2 4.29 -19.56 15.58
N ILE A 3 4.76 -19.75 14.34
CA ILE A 3 4.83 -18.69 13.35
C ILE A 3 3.38 -18.39 12.96
N ASN A 4 2.72 -17.49 13.69
CA ASN A 4 1.39 -17.02 13.34
C ASN A 4 1.50 -16.11 12.10
N PRO A 5 1.02 -16.53 10.92
CA PRO A 5 1.35 -15.87 9.67
C PRO A 5 0.29 -14.84 9.30
N ASP A 6 -0.11 -13.94 10.20
CA ASP A 6 -0.88 -12.76 9.81
C ASP A 6 0.09 -11.69 9.25
N ARG A 7 0.88 -12.09 8.25
CA ARG A 7 1.96 -11.29 7.66
C ARG A 7 1.39 -10.31 6.65
N LEU A 8 0.61 -9.34 7.13
CA LEU A 8 0.01 -8.28 6.32
C LEU A 8 1.02 -7.63 5.36
N GLY A 9 2.26 -7.41 5.81
CA GLY A 9 3.33 -6.89 4.95
C GLY A 9 3.68 -7.79 3.77
N LYS A 10 3.67 -9.12 3.92
CA LYS A 10 3.90 -10.04 2.78
C LYS A 10 2.75 -10.00 1.80
N VAL A 11 1.52 -9.97 2.30
CA VAL A 11 0.31 -9.84 1.46
C VAL A 11 0.38 -8.55 0.65
N ALA A 12 0.74 -7.44 1.30
CA ALA A 12 0.89 -6.13 0.65
C ALA A 12 1.99 -6.13 -0.43
N ILE A 13 3.15 -6.74 -0.16
CA ILE A 13 4.24 -6.82 -1.15
C ILE A 13 3.85 -7.68 -2.34
N ILE A 14 3.23 -8.85 -2.13
CA ILE A 14 2.75 -9.71 -3.22
C ILE A 14 1.73 -8.93 -4.07
N ALA A 15 0.76 -8.28 -3.44
CA ALA A 15 -0.21 -7.43 -4.13
C ALA A 15 0.45 -6.31 -4.95
N ALA A 16 1.51 -5.68 -4.43
CA ALA A 16 2.19 -4.57 -5.09
C ALA A 16 3.00 -4.97 -6.33
N ILE A 17 3.44 -6.23 -6.42
CA ILE A 17 4.23 -6.76 -7.56
C ILE A 17 3.39 -7.57 -8.56
N SER A 18 2.11 -7.79 -8.26
CA SER A 18 1.20 -8.55 -9.11
C SER A 18 0.82 -7.81 -10.39
N SER A 19 0.51 -8.58 -11.43
CA SER A 19 -0.15 -8.05 -12.64
C SER A 19 -1.60 -7.65 -12.34
N ARG A 20 -2.24 -6.93 -13.27
CA ARG A 20 -3.65 -6.57 -13.15
C ARG A 20 -4.56 -7.80 -13.13
N GLU A 21 -4.23 -8.84 -13.90
CA GLU A 21 -4.96 -10.10 -13.92
C GLU A 21 -4.81 -10.86 -12.60
N GLU A 22 -3.59 -10.87 -12.04
CA GLU A 22 -3.31 -11.51 -10.75
C GLU A 22 -3.96 -10.77 -9.58
N GLU A 23 -4.01 -9.44 -9.63
CA GLU A 23 -4.57 -8.57 -8.60
C GLU A 23 -6.02 -8.94 -8.23
N GLU A 24 -6.88 -9.14 -9.23
CA GLU A 24 -8.29 -9.45 -8.97
C GLU A 24 -8.48 -10.84 -8.37
N VAL A 25 -7.74 -11.83 -8.86
CA VAL A 25 -7.73 -13.18 -8.29
C VAL A 25 -7.20 -13.16 -6.85
N PHE A 26 -6.13 -12.39 -6.61
CA PHE A 26 -5.52 -12.28 -5.30
C PHE A 26 -6.43 -11.57 -4.28
N LYS A 27 -7.09 -10.47 -4.68
CA LYS A 27 -8.09 -9.79 -3.84
C LYS A 27 -9.22 -10.74 -3.43
N GLN A 28 -9.76 -11.51 -4.38
CA GLN A 28 -10.82 -12.48 -4.11
C GLN A 28 -10.34 -13.58 -3.14
N TYR A 29 -9.14 -14.11 -3.35
CA TYR A 29 -8.55 -15.11 -2.46
C TYR A 29 -8.38 -14.58 -1.03
N ILE A 30 -7.83 -13.37 -0.87
CA ILE A 30 -7.62 -12.75 0.45
C ILE A 30 -8.95 -12.45 1.14
N ALA A 31 -9.96 -11.96 0.42
CA ALA A 31 -11.29 -11.70 0.97
C ALA A 31 -12.01 -12.99 1.42
N ALA A 32 -11.79 -14.11 0.72
CA ALA A 32 -12.39 -15.40 1.07
C ALA A 32 -11.66 -16.13 2.21
N SER A 33 -10.34 -15.92 2.35
CA SER A 33 -9.49 -16.68 3.27
C SER A 33 -9.13 -15.92 4.55
N THR A 34 -9.34 -14.60 4.60
CA THR A 34 -8.90 -13.74 5.70
C THR A 34 -9.94 -12.66 6.02
N ARG A 35 -9.69 -11.88 7.09
CA ARG A 35 -10.46 -10.65 7.40
C ARG A 35 -9.80 -9.37 6.86
N LEU A 36 -8.75 -9.51 6.06
CA LEU A 36 -8.00 -8.38 5.54
C LEU A 36 -8.80 -7.68 4.45
N LYS A 37 -8.73 -6.35 4.44
CA LYS A 37 -9.20 -5.52 3.33
C LYS A 37 -7.99 -5.05 2.53
N LEU A 38 -8.08 -5.15 1.21
CA LEU A 38 -6.99 -4.80 0.31
C LEU A 38 -7.44 -3.74 -0.69
N GLY A 39 -6.56 -2.77 -0.94
CA GLY A 39 -6.77 -1.70 -1.92
C GLY A 39 -5.45 -1.42 -2.60
N ILE A 40 -5.51 -1.22 -3.90
CA ILE A 40 -4.34 -1.06 -4.75
C ILE A 40 -4.53 0.21 -5.55
N THR A 41 -3.43 0.95 -5.70
CA THR A 41 -3.38 2.18 -6.49
C THR A 41 -2.02 2.27 -7.15
N PHE A 42 -1.97 3.04 -8.24
CA PHE A 42 -0.76 3.28 -9.00
C PHE A 42 -0.37 4.75 -8.88
N VAL A 43 0.91 4.98 -8.65
CA VAL A 43 1.50 6.33 -8.60
C VAL A 43 2.63 6.37 -9.62
N SER A 44 2.57 7.32 -10.54
CA SER A 44 3.54 7.48 -11.63
C SER A 44 3.91 8.95 -11.80
N GLY A 45 5.13 9.22 -12.23
CA GLY A 45 5.63 10.58 -12.50
C GLY A 45 7.12 10.68 -12.27
N ILE A 46 7.65 11.91 -12.34
CA ILE A 46 9.03 12.19 -11.93
C ILE A 46 9.16 12.12 -10.40
N ARG A 47 10.39 11.92 -9.90
CA ARG A 47 10.67 11.73 -8.47
C ARG A 47 9.98 12.77 -7.57
N THR A 48 10.07 14.05 -7.93
CA THR A 48 9.48 15.14 -7.15
C THR A 48 7.96 15.05 -7.08
N ASP A 49 7.32 14.61 -8.16
CA ASP A 49 5.86 14.52 -8.25
C ASP A 49 5.35 13.28 -7.52
N VAL A 50 6.04 12.15 -7.68
CA VAL A 50 5.76 10.93 -6.91
C VAL A 50 5.90 11.22 -5.42
N THR A 51 7.00 11.83 -4.98
CA THR A 51 7.23 12.15 -3.55
C THR A 51 6.11 13.01 -2.96
N LYS A 52 5.62 14.01 -3.71
CA LYS A 52 4.53 14.90 -3.26
C LYS A 52 3.17 14.21 -3.20
N THR A 53 2.92 13.25 -4.09
CA THR A 53 1.58 12.66 -4.27
C THR A 53 1.44 11.30 -3.60
N PHE A 54 2.53 10.57 -3.34
CA PHE A 54 2.53 9.18 -2.87
C PHE A 54 1.59 8.93 -1.69
N VAL A 55 1.80 9.66 -0.58
CA VAL A 55 1.01 9.49 0.64
C VAL A 55 -0.46 9.90 0.42
N LYS A 56 -0.68 10.98 -0.34
CA LYS A 56 -2.04 11.44 -0.68
C LYS A 56 -2.79 10.39 -1.48
N SER A 57 -2.14 9.75 -2.44
CA SER A 57 -2.72 8.67 -3.25
C SER A 57 -3.04 7.43 -2.41
N LEU A 58 -2.19 7.07 -1.44
CA LEU A 58 -2.45 5.98 -0.51
C LEU A 58 -3.69 6.25 0.37
N VAL A 59 -3.77 7.45 0.96
CA VAL A 59 -4.93 7.85 1.77
C VAL A 59 -6.21 7.84 0.94
N ALA A 60 -6.16 8.41 -0.28
CA ALA A 60 -7.31 8.42 -1.19
C ALA A 60 -7.77 7.00 -1.55
N CYS A 61 -6.83 6.11 -1.89
CA CYS A 61 -7.13 4.70 -2.18
C CYS A 61 -7.76 3.99 -0.97
N ALA A 62 -7.19 4.16 0.22
CA ALA A 62 -7.67 3.51 1.43
C ALA A 62 -9.10 3.96 1.81
N LEU A 63 -9.42 5.25 1.63
CA LEU A 63 -10.75 5.79 1.83
C LEU A 63 -11.75 5.31 0.78
N GLN A 64 -11.39 5.40 -0.51
CA GLN A 64 -12.27 4.98 -1.62
C GLN A 64 -12.55 3.47 -1.61
N SER A 65 -11.59 2.67 -1.16
CA SER A 65 -11.73 1.21 -1.03
C SER A 65 -12.36 0.79 0.30
N HIS A 66 -12.79 1.74 1.15
CA HIS A 66 -13.41 1.48 2.46
C HIS A 66 -12.56 0.58 3.38
N ILE A 67 -11.24 0.67 3.25
CA ILE A 67 -10.27 0.00 4.14
C ILE A 67 -10.24 0.73 5.47
N ILE A 68 -10.20 2.07 5.39
CA ILE A 68 -10.29 2.98 6.53
C ILE A 68 -11.54 3.86 6.42
N HIS A 69 -11.94 4.42 7.55
CA HIS A 69 -12.97 5.43 7.65
C HIS A 69 -12.36 6.83 7.57
N HIS A 70 -13.20 7.81 7.26
CA HIS A 70 -12.81 9.22 7.24
C HIS A 70 -12.68 9.78 8.68
N HIS A 71 -11.76 9.21 9.44
CA HIS A 71 -11.48 9.52 10.83
C HIS A 71 -10.00 9.86 11.01
N HIS A 72 -9.70 10.91 11.78
CA HIS A 72 -8.34 11.47 11.91
C HIS A 72 -7.29 10.42 12.30
N ASN A 73 -7.60 9.53 13.25
CA ASN A 73 -6.65 8.52 13.72
C ASN A 73 -6.31 7.48 12.63
N GLU A 74 -7.30 7.08 11.82
CA GLU A 74 -7.08 6.08 10.77
C GLU A 74 -6.33 6.67 9.58
N ILE A 75 -6.68 7.91 9.19
CA ILE A 75 -5.96 8.66 8.15
C ILE A 75 -4.50 8.87 8.57
N HIS A 76 -4.26 9.26 9.83
CA HIS A 76 -2.91 9.49 10.35
C HIS A 76 -2.06 8.21 10.36
N ALA A 77 -2.68 7.07 10.68
CA ALA A 77 -2.01 5.76 10.60
C ALA A 77 -1.54 5.45 9.17
N VAL A 78 -2.39 5.69 8.16
CA VAL A 78 -2.02 5.50 6.75
C VAL A 78 -0.95 6.49 6.30
N ILE A 79 -1.02 7.75 6.76
CA ILE A 79 0.02 8.75 6.47
C ILE A 79 1.38 8.27 6.95
N HIS A 80 1.50 7.81 8.21
CA HIS A 80 2.77 7.34 8.75
C HIS A 80 3.30 6.08 8.05
N ALA A 81 2.44 5.09 7.80
CA ALA A 81 2.82 3.90 7.05
C ALA A 81 3.27 4.25 5.62
N GLY A 82 2.60 5.21 4.98
CA GLY A 82 2.96 5.70 3.66
C GLY A 82 4.30 6.44 3.64
N LEU A 83 4.59 7.26 4.65
CA LEU A 83 5.88 7.95 4.78
C LEU A 83 7.04 6.97 5.02
N GLU A 84 6.83 5.94 5.84
CA GLU A 84 7.81 4.87 6.05
C GLU A 84 8.08 4.10 4.75
N CYS A 85 7.03 3.72 4.03
CA CYS A 85 7.14 3.06 2.72
C CYS A 85 7.88 3.94 1.70
N LEU A 86 7.52 5.22 1.60
CA LEU A 86 8.15 6.17 0.69
C LEU A 86 9.66 6.30 0.96
N LYS A 87 10.07 6.29 2.23
CA LYS A 87 11.48 6.32 2.60
C LYS A 87 12.23 5.11 2.06
N GLY A 88 11.64 3.91 2.15
CA GLY A 88 12.22 2.68 1.60
C GLY A 88 12.31 2.68 0.07
N VAL A 89 11.30 3.22 -0.63
CA VAL A 89 11.30 3.31 -2.10
C VAL A 89 12.26 4.40 -2.60
N SER A 90 12.40 5.49 -1.86
CA SER A 90 13.22 6.64 -2.28
C SER A 90 14.72 6.45 -2.04
N SER A 91 15.13 5.53 -1.14
CA SER A 91 16.54 5.32 -0.79
C SER A 91 17.38 4.60 -1.86
N ASP A 92 16.75 3.96 -2.86
CA ASP A 92 17.45 3.17 -3.88
C ASP A 92 17.72 3.91 -5.21
N VAL A 93 17.20 5.12 -5.40
CA VAL A 93 17.54 5.93 -6.58
C VAL A 93 18.80 6.74 -6.27
N ALA A 94 19.97 6.11 -6.44
CA ALA A 94 21.25 6.82 -6.46
C ALA A 94 21.15 7.96 -7.47
N ALA A 95 21.15 9.20 -6.98
CA ALA A 95 21.31 10.36 -7.83
C ALA A 95 22.79 10.40 -8.24
N GLU A 96 23.08 10.15 -9.51
CA GLU A 96 24.25 10.81 -10.09
C GLU A 96 24.04 12.31 -9.90
N SER A 97 24.96 12.91 -9.14
CA SER A 97 25.04 14.35 -8.88
C SER A 97 25.64 15.07 -10.08
#